data_AF-A0A4Y4B063-F1
#
_entry.id   AF-A0A4Y4B063-F1
#
_cell.length_a   1.000
_cell.length_b   1.000
_cell.length_c   1.000
_cell.angle_alpha   90.00
_cell.angle_beta   90.00
_cell.angle_gamma   90.00
#
_symmetry.space_group_name_H-M   'P 1'
#
loop_
_entity.id
_entity.type
_entity.pdbx_description
1 polymer ?
#
loop_
_entity_poly.entity_id
_entity_poly.type
_entity_poly.pdbx_seq_one_letter_code
_entity_poly.pdbx_strand_id
1 'polypeptide(L)'
;MTTSYAQISKAEIVATGLTCSMCSNAINKQLKAMPEVEKVMIDLNSNTFVVNLKKNSSITPQDLKNNIEKTGFFVGSMILTIDANNVKPKDNDSFKNASGTYIFVDSDEKAANEKLRLKVLNSGFVTKKEYKKSAKMLSKYNVSGKEEGTYYVKII
;
A
#
# COMPACT_ATOMS: atom_id res chain seq x y z
N MET A 1 12.11 -0.51 -24.80
CA MET A 1 10.64 -0.64 -24.80
C MET A 1 10.16 -0.47 -23.36
N THR A 2 9.84 0.75 -22.94
CA THR A 2 9.34 1.02 -21.58
C THR A 2 7.85 0.72 -21.55
N THR A 3 7.50 -0.50 -21.15
CA THR A 3 6.14 -0.84 -20.73
C THR A 3 5.78 0.05 -19.56
N SER A 4 4.92 1.04 -19.80
CA SER A 4 4.43 1.99 -18.80
C SER A 4 3.45 1.28 -17.86
N TYR A 5 3.96 0.40 -17.00
CA TYR A 5 3.20 -0.14 -15.87
C TYR A 5 3.00 0.98 -14.85
N ALA A 6 1.82 1.01 -14.21
CA ALA A 6 1.51 1.97 -13.17
C ALA A 6 2.40 1.72 -11.95
N GLN A 7 3.54 2.39 -11.91
CA GLN A 7 4.53 2.24 -10.85
C GLN A 7 4.03 2.92 -9.56
N ILE A 8 4.37 2.35 -8.41
CA ILE A 8 4.19 3.01 -7.12
C ILE A 8 5.23 4.12 -6.99
N SER A 9 4.77 5.38 -6.94
CA SER A 9 5.63 6.54 -6.72
C SER A 9 5.77 6.91 -5.24
N LYS A 10 4.75 6.58 -4.43
CA LYS A 10 4.74 6.86 -2.99
C LYS A 10 3.95 5.80 -2.23
N ALA A 11 4.40 5.44 -1.04
CA ALA A 11 3.68 4.60 -0.09
C ALA A 11 3.56 5.33 1.25
N GLU A 12 2.35 5.51 1.75
CA GLU A 12 2.05 6.04 3.07
C GLU A 12 1.64 4.89 3.98
N ILE A 13 2.36 4.71 5.09
CA ILE A 13 2.19 3.56 5.96
C ILE A 13 1.94 4.06 7.37
N VAL A 14 0.78 3.75 7.93
CA VAL A 14 0.46 4.02 9.32
C VAL A 14 0.88 2.81 10.13
N ALA A 15 1.84 2.99 11.05
CA ALA A 15 2.24 1.92 11.95
C ALA A 15 1.34 1.89 13.19
N THR A 16 1.03 0.68 13.66
CA THR A 16 0.29 0.41 14.89
C THR A 16 1.08 -0.53 15.79
N GLY A 17 0.79 -0.50 17.09
CA GLY A 17 1.60 -1.22 18.09
C GLY A 17 2.79 -0.42 18.62
N LEU A 18 2.87 0.88 18.34
CA LEU A 18 3.81 1.81 18.97
C LEU A 18 3.39 2.02 20.43
N THR A 19 3.86 1.17 21.35
CA THR A 19 3.60 1.34 22.80
C THR A 19 4.53 2.36 23.45
N CYS A 20 5.56 2.83 22.75
CA CYS A 20 6.50 3.85 23.22
C CYS A 20 6.89 4.83 22.10
N SER A 21 7.03 6.10 22.43
CA SER A 21 7.39 7.21 21.53
C SER A 21 8.79 7.10 20.88
N MET A 22 9.65 6.19 21.34
CA MET A 22 10.98 5.92 20.73
C MET A 22 10.95 4.93 19.55
N CYS A 23 9.84 4.26 19.30
CA CYS A 23 9.72 3.16 18.35
C CYS A 23 9.71 3.59 16.86
N SER A 24 9.32 4.82 16.58
CA SER A 24 9.11 5.33 15.22
C SER A 24 10.41 5.47 14.42
N ASN A 25 11.54 5.69 15.11
CA ASN A 25 12.85 5.82 14.48
C ASN A 25 13.37 4.49 13.90
N ALA A 26 13.02 3.35 14.50
CA ALA A 26 13.45 2.04 14.02
C ALA A 26 12.87 1.74 12.62
N ILE A 27 11.56 1.97 12.45
CA ILE A 27 10.87 1.80 11.16
C ILE A 27 11.48 2.75 10.11
N ASN A 28 11.68 4.02 10.45
CA ASN A 28 12.24 5.00 9.54
C ASN A 28 13.64 4.60 9.03
N LYS A 29 14.51 4.12 9.94
CA LYS A 29 15.85 3.65 9.57
C LYS A 29 15.78 2.45 8.63
N GLN A 30 14.85 1.52 8.87
CA GLN A 30 14.70 0.34 8.05
C GLN A 30 14.19 0.64 6.65
N LEU A 31 13.19 1.53 6.53
CA LEU A 31 12.68 1.98 5.24
C LEU A 31 13.74 2.78 4.47
N LYS A 32 14.51 3.65 5.14
CA LYS A 32 15.61 4.40 4.50
C LYS A 32 16.77 3.53 4.03
N ALA A 33 16.99 2.37 4.67
CA ALA A 33 18.05 1.44 4.27
C ALA A 33 17.74 0.71 2.96
N MET A 34 16.49 0.75 2.47
CA MET A 34 16.10 0.08 1.24
C MET A 34 16.65 0.84 0.02
N PRO A 35 17.32 0.16 -0.93
CA PRO A 35 17.94 0.83 -2.10
C PRO A 35 16.91 1.47 -3.05
N GLU A 36 15.69 0.93 -3.04
CA GLU A 36 14.52 1.33 -3.82
C GLU A 36 13.87 2.63 -3.33
N VAL A 37 14.17 3.01 -2.08
CA VAL A 37 13.59 4.16 -1.41
C VAL A 37 14.42 5.40 -1.73
N GLU A 38 13.76 6.45 -2.19
CA GLU A 38 14.38 7.74 -2.48
C GLU A 38 14.38 8.63 -1.23
N LYS A 39 13.22 8.71 -0.56
CA LYS A 39 13.03 9.58 0.60
C LYS A 39 12.02 8.96 1.55
N VAL A 40 12.29 9.04 2.84
CA VAL A 40 11.32 8.69 3.89
C VAL A 40 11.08 9.91 4.75
N MET A 41 9.81 10.26 4.90
CA MET A 41 9.32 11.27 5.82
C MET A 41 8.45 10.58 6.87
N ILE A 42 8.50 11.07 8.09
CA ILE A 42 7.68 10.57 9.18
C ILE A 42 6.85 11.73 9.73
N ASP A 43 5.56 11.51 9.88
CA ASP A 43 4.67 12.38 10.61
C ASP A 43 4.41 11.76 11.98
N LEU A 44 5.02 12.35 13.01
CA LEU A 44 4.91 11.91 14.40
C LEU A 44 3.52 12.18 14.99
N ASN A 45 2.74 13.10 14.42
CA ASN A 45 1.38 13.39 14.90
C ASN A 45 0.40 12.29 14.51
N SER A 46 0.55 11.78 13.28
CA SER A 46 -0.33 10.74 12.73
C SER A 46 0.29 9.34 12.73
N ASN A 47 1.54 9.19 13.17
CA ASN A 47 2.34 7.96 13.05
C ASN A 47 2.38 7.41 11.61
N THR A 48 2.43 8.33 10.64
CA THR A 48 2.43 8.01 9.21
C THR A 48 3.83 8.12 8.64
N PHE A 49 4.28 7.06 7.98
CA PHE A 49 5.54 6.99 7.26
C PHE A 49 5.26 7.19 5.77
N VAL A 50 5.73 8.30 5.21
CA VAL A 50 5.61 8.62 3.80
C VAL A 50 6.92 8.26 3.10
N VAL A 51 6.88 7.19 2.33
CA VAL A 51 8.00 6.63 1.59
C VAL A 51 7.85 7.01 0.12
N ASN A 52 8.77 7.81 -0.39
CA ASN A 52 8.90 8.08 -1.82
C ASN A 52 9.84 7.03 -2.43
N LEU A 53 9.40 6.44 -3.54
CA LEU A 53 10.12 5.39 -4.24
C LEU A 53 10.81 5.93 -5.49
N LYS A 54 11.98 5.39 -5.80
CA LYS A 54 12.70 5.73 -7.03
C LYS A 54 11.92 5.25 -8.25
N LYS A 55 12.12 5.90 -9.40
CA LYS A 55 11.60 5.41 -10.70
C LYS A 55 12.19 4.02 -11.00
N ASN A 56 11.36 3.12 -11.52
CA ASN A 56 11.64 1.70 -11.75
C ASN A 56 11.89 0.86 -10.49
N SER A 57 11.32 1.24 -9.35
CA SER A 57 11.33 0.38 -8.17
C SER A 57 10.47 -0.87 -8.39
N SER A 58 11.00 -2.03 -7.99
CA SER A 58 10.33 -3.33 -7.94
C SER A 58 9.83 -3.69 -6.53
N ILE A 59 9.98 -2.76 -5.57
CA ILE A 59 9.52 -2.96 -4.20
C ILE A 59 8.02 -3.26 -4.13
N THR A 60 7.66 -4.34 -3.42
CA THR A 60 6.27 -4.73 -3.24
C THR A 60 5.69 -4.17 -1.93
N PRO A 61 4.36 -3.99 -1.83
CA PRO A 61 3.72 -3.68 -0.55
C PRO A 61 4.06 -4.71 0.54
N GLN A 62 4.20 -5.98 0.16
CA GLN A 62 4.61 -7.06 1.06
C GLN A 62 6.03 -6.88 1.59
N ASP A 63 6.97 -6.39 0.78
CA ASP A 63 8.32 -6.04 1.26
C ASP A 63 8.30 -4.93 2.29
N LEU A 64 7.51 -3.87 2.05
CA LEU A 64 7.35 -2.77 3.00
C LEU A 64 6.76 -3.26 4.32
N LYS A 65 5.70 -4.07 4.26
CA LYS A 65 5.08 -4.70 5.44
C LYS A 65 6.08 -5.58 6.20
N ASN A 66 6.77 -6.48 5.51
CA ASN A 66 7.73 -7.40 6.12
C ASN A 66 8.87 -6.65 6.81
N ASN A 67 9.36 -5.55 6.23
CA ASN A 67 10.37 -4.71 6.87
C ASN A 67 9.87 -4.06 8.16
N ILE A 68 8.61 -3.63 8.20
CA ILE A 68 7.98 -3.05 9.40
C ILE A 68 7.76 -4.13 10.46
N GLU A 69 7.24 -5.30 10.08
CA GLU A 69 7.00 -6.41 11.02
C GLU A 69 8.30 -6.94 11.64
N LYS A 70 9.42 -6.93 10.90
CA LYS A 70 10.75 -7.25 11.44
C LYS A 70 11.20 -6.31 12.56
N THR A 71 10.68 -5.08 12.60
CA THR A 71 10.97 -4.12 13.67
C THR A 71 10.06 -4.29 14.90
N GLY A 72 9.14 -5.26 14.87
CA GLY A 72 8.21 -5.53 15.96
C GLY A 72 6.92 -4.71 15.93
N PHE A 73 6.64 -4.01 14.82
CA PHE A 73 5.43 -3.19 14.63
C PHE A 73 4.53 -3.73 13.55
N PHE A 74 3.27 -3.31 13.54
CA PHE A 74 2.27 -3.77 12.58
C PHE A 74 1.82 -2.62 11.67
N VAL A 75 1.42 -2.95 10.44
CA VAL A 75 0.81 -1.96 9.55
C VAL A 75 -0.67 -1.81 9.90
N GLY A 76 -1.05 -0.61 10.33
CA GLY A 76 -2.44 -0.25 10.61
C GLY A 76 -3.21 0.24 9.40
N SER A 77 -2.53 0.88 8.44
CA SER A 77 -3.08 1.28 7.16
C SER A 77 -1.96 1.48 6.16
N MET A 78 -2.17 1.09 4.90
CA MET A 78 -1.22 1.34 3.81
C MET A 78 -1.95 1.99 2.64
N ILE A 79 -1.44 3.13 2.18
CA ILE A 79 -1.94 3.87 1.03
C ILE A 79 -0.82 3.94 -0.01
N LEU A 80 -1.08 3.48 -1.21
CA LEU A 80 -0.13 3.49 -2.32
C LEU A 80 -0.56 4.56 -3.31
N THR A 81 0.38 5.40 -3.74
CA THR A 81 0.16 6.35 -4.82
C THR A 81 0.82 5.79 -6.08
N ILE A 82 0.03 5.61 -7.14
CA ILE A 82 0.49 5.16 -8.45
C ILE A 82 0.21 6.22 -9.50
N ASP A 83 1.04 6.27 -10.55
CA ASP A 83 0.76 7.10 -11.72
C ASP A 83 -0.34 6.43 -12.56
N ALA A 84 -1.45 7.13 -12.75
CA ALA A 84 -2.71 6.61 -13.30
C ALA A 84 -2.75 6.56 -14.83
N ASN A 85 -1.64 6.87 -15.51
CA ASN A 85 -1.57 7.15 -16.95
C ASN A 85 -2.33 6.14 -17.84
N ASN A 86 -2.42 4.87 -17.43
CA ASN A 86 -3.21 3.84 -18.12
C ASN A 86 -4.08 2.98 -17.18
N VAL A 87 -4.34 3.45 -15.95
CA VAL A 87 -5.15 2.71 -14.99
C VAL A 87 -6.53 3.32 -14.95
N LYS A 88 -7.51 2.61 -15.48
CA LYS A 88 -8.93 2.95 -15.34
C LYS A 88 -9.47 2.14 -14.16
N PRO A 89 -9.64 2.76 -12.99
CA PRO A 89 -10.23 2.05 -11.89
C PRO A 89 -11.68 1.76 -12.20
N LYS A 90 -12.00 0.48 -12.18
CA LYS A 90 -13.35 -0.03 -12.34
C LYS A 90 -13.57 -1.07 -11.25
N ASP A 91 -14.76 -1.06 -10.67
CA ASP A 91 -15.11 -2.01 -9.63
C ASP A 91 -14.93 -3.46 -10.09
N ASN A 92 -14.31 -4.29 -9.24
CA ASN A 92 -13.91 -5.67 -9.51
C ASN A 92 -12.91 -5.84 -10.68
N ASP A 93 -12.37 -4.76 -11.22
CA ASP A 93 -11.30 -4.82 -12.22
C ASP A 93 -9.94 -4.85 -11.53
N SER A 94 -8.92 -5.30 -12.26
CA SER A 94 -7.58 -5.42 -11.73
C SER A 94 -6.53 -4.87 -12.68
N PHE A 95 -5.47 -4.31 -12.12
CA PHE A 95 -4.27 -3.98 -12.87
C PHE A 95 -3.08 -4.71 -12.29
N LYS A 96 -2.12 -5.05 -13.16
CA LYS A 96 -0.85 -5.66 -12.76
C LYS A 96 0.29 -4.69 -13.04
N ASN A 97 1.25 -4.64 -12.12
CA ASN A 97 2.50 -3.93 -12.31
C ASN A 97 3.66 -4.78 -11.77
N ALA A 98 4.87 -4.23 -11.77
CA ALA A 98 6.07 -4.91 -11.25
C ALA A 98 5.96 -5.34 -9.78
N SER A 99 5.12 -4.67 -8.98
CA SER A 99 4.96 -4.92 -7.55
C SER A 99 3.82 -5.89 -7.19
N GLY A 100 2.98 -6.28 -8.16
CA GLY A 100 1.91 -7.27 -7.97
C GLY A 100 0.63 -6.99 -8.78
N THR A 101 -0.42 -7.72 -8.42
CA THR A 101 -1.79 -7.58 -8.93
C THR A 101 -2.61 -6.77 -7.95
N TYR A 102 -3.35 -5.78 -8.43
CA TYR A 102 -4.17 -4.89 -7.62
C TYR A 102 -5.60 -4.96 -8.10
N ILE A 103 -6.52 -5.34 -7.22
CA ILE A 103 -7.94 -5.50 -7.53
C ILE A 103 -8.69 -4.33 -6.90
N PHE A 104 -9.35 -3.53 -7.73
CA PHE A 104 -10.19 -2.43 -7.28
C PHE A 104 -11.47 -2.96 -6.66
N VAL A 105 -11.78 -2.46 -5.47
CA VAL A 105 -13.02 -2.77 -4.77
C VAL A 105 -13.70 -1.49 -4.33
N ASP A 106 -15.01 -1.43 -4.50
CA ASP A 106 -15.84 -0.28 -4.13
C ASP A 106 -15.27 1.03 -4.70
N SER A 107 -14.87 0.98 -5.96
CA SER A 107 -14.26 2.09 -6.68
C SER A 107 -15.27 2.68 -7.66
N ASP A 108 -15.79 3.86 -7.33
CA ASP A 108 -16.51 4.68 -8.30
C ASP A 108 -15.53 5.07 -9.42
N GLU A 109 -15.95 5.04 -10.69
CA GLU A 109 -15.11 5.30 -11.89
C GLU A 109 -14.49 6.72 -11.97
N LYS A 110 -14.51 7.49 -10.87
CA LYS A 110 -14.00 8.86 -10.78
C LYS A 110 -12.49 8.90 -10.50
N ALA A 111 -11.68 8.46 -11.46
CA ALA A 111 -10.27 8.80 -11.51
C ALA A 111 -10.02 9.94 -12.50
N ALA A 112 -10.16 11.18 -12.01
CA ALA A 112 -9.87 12.39 -12.77
C ALA A 112 -8.45 12.95 -12.52
N ASN A 113 -7.56 12.17 -11.88
CA ASN A 113 -6.25 12.63 -11.45
C ASN A 113 -5.12 11.84 -12.12
N GLU A 114 -4.02 12.52 -12.46
CA GLU A 114 -2.79 11.92 -12.99
C GLU A 114 -2.19 10.86 -12.05
N LYS A 115 -2.52 10.91 -10.76
CA LYS A 115 -2.08 9.97 -9.72
C LYS A 115 -3.28 9.42 -8.95
N LEU A 116 -3.26 8.11 -8.71
CA LEU A 116 -4.27 7.39 -7.93
C LEU A 116 -3.73 7.02 -6.56
N ARG A 117 -4.53 7.30 -5.52
CA ARG A 117 -4.26 6.87 -4.14
C ARG A 117 -5.11 5.65 -3.82
N LEU A 118 -4.45 4.57 -3.46
CA LEU A 118 -5.01 3.24 -3.30
C LEU A 118 -4.79 2.76 -1.88
N LYS A 119 -5.85 2.65 -1.08
CA LYS A 119 -5.79 2.05 0.25
C LYS A 119 -5.84 0.53 0.13
N VAL A 120 -4.80 -0.15 0.61
CA VAL A 120 -4.72 -1.62 0.64
C VAL A 120 -5.62 -2.15 1.75
N LEU A 121 -6.50 -3.10 1.44
CA LEU A 121 -7.49 -3.68 2.36
C LEU A 121 -7.15 -5.10 2.82
N ASN A 122 -6.04 -5.65 2.36
CA ASN A 122 -5.57 -6.99 2.71
C ASN A 122 -5.32 -7.14 4.22
N SER A 123 -5.46 -8.37 4.71
CA SER A 123 -5.11 -8.71 6.10
C SER A 123 -3.64 -8.40 6.38
N GLY A 124 -3.38 -7.71 7.50
CA GLY A 124 -2.03 -7.27 7.89
C GLY A 124 -1.55 -5.99 7.21
N PHE A 125 -2.36 -5.39 6.34
CA PHE A 125 -2.15 -4.02 5.81
C PHE A 125 -3.15 -3.02 6.40
N VAL A 126 -4.17 -3.53 7.09
CA VAL A 126 -5.12 -2.77 7.88
C VAL A 126 -5.29 -3.40 9.27
N THR A 127 -5.77 -2.61 10.23
CA THR A 127 -6.08 -3.11 11.57
C THR A 127 -7.11 -4.26 11.52
N LYS A 128 -7.10 -5.18 12.50
CA LYS A 128 -8.10 -6.26 12.58
C LYS A 128 -9.55 -5.75 12.53
N LYS A 129 -9.80 -4.56 13.09
CA LYS A 129 -11.11 -3.90 13.10
C LYS A 129 -11.51 -3.43 11.70
N GLU A 130 -10.59 -2.80 10.97
CA GLU A 130 -10.83 -2.40 9.59
C GLU A 130 -10.92 -3.61 8.66
N TYR A 131 -10.05 -4.60 8.81
CA TYR A 131 -10.11 -5.83 8.03
C TYR A 131 -11.48 -6.52 8.14
N LYS A 132 -12.10 -6.59 9.32
CA LYS A 132 -13.46 -7.14 9.47
C LYS A 132 -14.51 -6.37 8.67
N LYS A 133 -14.36 -5.05 8.51
CA LYS A 133 -15.26 -4.23 7.68
C LYS A 133 -14.98 -4.48 6.21
N SER A 134 -13.71 -4.44 5.81
CA SER A 134 -13.29 -4.71 4.44
C SER A 134 -13.65 -6.13 4.01
N ALA A 135 -13.48 -7.14 4.86
CA ALA A 135 -13.80 -8.53 4.57
C ALA A 135 -15.28 -8.76 4.22
N LYS A 136 -16.22 -8.06 4.87
CA LYS A 136 -17.64 -8.09 4.51
C LYS A 136 -17.92 -7.48 3.13
N MET A 137 -17.08 -6.54 2.72
CA MET A 137 -17.17 -5.89 1.42
C MET A 137 -16.54 -6.80 0.35
N LEU A 138 -15.33 -7.29 0.65
CA LEU A 138 -14.56 -8.24 -0.14
C LEU A 138 -15.32 -9.53 -0.40
N SER A 139 -16.15 -10.02 0.53
CA SER A 139 -16.96 -11.24 0.30
C SER A 139 -17.97 -11.12 -0.85
N LYS A 140 -18.25 -9.91 -1.35
CA LYS A 140 -19.10 -9.68 -2.54
C LYS A 140 -18.33 -9.88 -3.85
N TYR A 141 -17.03 -9.70 -3.79
CA TYR A 141 -16.11 -9.95 -4.89
C TYR A 141 -15.67 -11.40 -4.71
N ASN A 142 -15.62 -12.24 -5.75
CA ASN A 142 -15.19 -13.64 -5.63
C ASN A 142 -13.69 -13.72 -5.34
N VAL A 143 -13.33 -13.31 -4.12
CA VAL A 143 -12.00 -13.17 -3.59
C VAL A 143 -11.48 -14.57 -3.38
N SER A 144 -10.74 -15.07 -4.37
CA SER A 144 -9.79 -16.17 -4.20
C SER A 144 -8.65 -15.65 -3.31
N GLY A 145 -9.00 -15.37 -2.06
CA GLY A 145 -8.13 -14.75 -1.08
C GLY A 145 -7.06 -15.74 -0.71
N LYS A 146 -5.83 -15.47 -1.16
CA LYS A 146 -4.52 -15.96 -0.69
C LYS A 146 -3.48 -16.08 -1.83
N GLU A 147 -3.72 -15.54 -3.02
CA GLU A 147 -2.62 -15.43 -3.98
C GLU A 147 -1.59 -14.42 -3.48
N GLU A 148 -0.36 -14.89 -3.24
CA GLU A 148 0.78 -14.03 -2.97
C GLU A 148 0.95 -13.02 -4.11
N GLY A 149 1.13 -11.75 -3.76
CA GLY A 149 1.21 -10.67 -4.76
C GLY A 149 -0.14 -10.12 -5.25
N THR A 150 -1.28 -10.52 -4.68
CA THR A 150 -2.60 -9.92 -4.97
C THR A 150 -3.08 -9.00 -3.85
N TYR A 151 -3.38 -7.74 -4.18
CA TYR A 151 -3.76 -6.67 -3.26
C TYR A 151 -5.12 -6.09 -3.61
N TYR A 152 -6.09 -6.19 -2.69
CA TYR A 152 -7.37 -5.52 -2.79
C TYR A 152 -7.22 -4.06 -2.38
N VAL A 153 -7.58 -3.16 -3.26
CA VAL A 153 -7.40 -1.73 -3.08
C VAL A 153 -8.69 -0.97 -3.29
N LYS A 154 -8.91 0.03 -2.44
CA LYS A 154 -9.97 1.02 -2.60
C LYS A 154 -9.36 2.38 -2.87
N ILE A 155 -9.96 3.13 -3.80
CA ILE A 155 -9.54 4.49 -4.11
C ILE A 155 -10.03 5.42 -3.00
N ILE A 156 -9.16 6.34 -2.59
CA ILE A 156 -9.43 7.31 -1.51
C ILE A 156 -9.09 8.74 -1.92
#